data_AF-A0A2S8NU71-F1
#
_entry.id   AF-A0A2S8NU71-F1
#
_cell.length_a   1.000
_cell.length_b   1.000
_cell.length_c   1.000
_cell.angle_alpha   90.00
_cell.angle_beta   90.00
_cell.angle_gamma   90.00
#
_symmetry.space_group_name_H-M   'P 1'
#
loop_
_entity.id
_entity.type
_entity.pdbx_description
1 polymer ?
#
loop_
_entity_poly.entity_id
_entity_poly.type
_entity_poly.pdbx_seq_one_letter_code
_entity_poly.pdbx_strand_id
1 'polypeptide(L)'
;MFKLKNQFKIISFCLFVLLGMLFINNNKKIYAFPAIDLDARRQELEADMIDLRTRLDNVFFDRSIDSETRMRRMVAIENTMNETQDQLFSINRQIIERDRFNQENLNNSNQNNNSRRR
;
A
#
# COMPACT_ATOMS: atom_id res chain seq x y z
N MET A 1 7.24 26.24 46.38
CA MET A 1 6.73 25.02 45.72
C MET A 1 5.89 25.26 44.45
N PHE A 2 5.31 26.45 44.24
CA PHE A 2 4.50 26.77 43.04
C PHE A 2 5.30 26.97 41.74
N LYS A 3 6.52 27.55 41.81
CA LYS A 3 7.36 27.79 40.62
C LYS A 3 7.82 26.50 39.94
N LEU A 4 8.14 25.47 40.73
CA LEU A 4 8.61 24.17 40.22
C LEU A 4 7.51 23.44 39.44
N LYS A 5 6.25 23.49 39.91
CA LYS A 5 5.10 22.90 39.21
C LYS A 5 4.87 23.53 37.83
N ASN A 6 5.06 24.85 37.70
CA ASN A 6 4.91 25.54 36.41
C ASN A 6 6.06 25.20 35.44
N GLN A 7 7.29 25.01 35.95
CA GLN A 7 8.42 24.57 35.14
C GLN A 7 8.24 23.13 34.63
N PHE A 8 7.75 22.21 35.47
CA PHE A 8 7.43 20.84 35.05
C PHE A 8 6.33 20.79 33.98
N LYS A 9 5.32 21.67 34.04
CA LYS A 9 4.29 21.78 33.00
C LYS A 9 4.87 22.20 31.64
N ILE A 10 5.77 23.18 31.64
CA ILE A 10 6.42 23.66 30.42
C ILE A 10 7.31 22.56 29.82
N ILE A 11 8.12 21.90 30.65
CA ILE A 11 9.00 20.80 30.21
C ILE A 11 8.18 19.64 29.63
N SER A 12 7.07 19.27 30.29
CA SER A 12 6.17 18.21 29.82
C SER A 12 5.55 18.56 28.46
N PHE A 13 5.09 19.80 28.27
CA PHE A 13 4.55 20.27 27.00
C PHE A 13 5.61 20.26 25.88
N CYS A 14 6.82 20.75 26.16
CA CYS A 14 7.92 20.72 25.19
C CYS A 14 8.32 19.30 24.80
N LEU A 15 8.37 18.36 25.75
CA LEU A 15 8.63 16.94 25.49
C LEU A 15 7.55 16.34 24.59
N PHE A 16 6.27 16.63 24.86
CA PHE A 16 5.15 16.15 24.05
C PHE A 16 5.23 16.62 22.59
N VAL A 17 5.51 17.92 22.37
CA VAL A 17 5.67 18.47 21.01
C VAL A 17 6.88 17.87 20.30
N LEU A 18 7.99 17.67 21.02
CA LEU A 18 9.21 17.10 20.44
C LEU A 18 9.04 15.63 20.07
N LEU A 19 8.39 14.83 20.93
CA LEU A 19 7.97 13.46 20.63
C LEU A 19 7.02 13.43 19.43
N GLY A 20 6.00 14.30 19.40
CA GLY A 20 5.05 14.40 18.27
C GLY A 20 5.74 14.70 16.93
N MET A 21 6.66 15.67 16.90
CA MET A 21 7.46 15.95 15.70
C MET A 21 8.36 14.77 15.30
N LEU A 22 8.91 14.05 16.26
CA LEU A 22 9.79 12.90 16.01
C LEU A 22 9.00 11.72 15.40
N PHE A 23 7.75 11.51 15.83
CA PHE A 23 6.84 10.55 15.18
C PHE A 23 6.45 10.97 13.76
N ILE A 24 6.17 12.26 13.53
CA ILE A 24 5.82 12.78 12.19
C ILE A 24 7.00 12.64 11.21
N ASN A 25 8.23 12.96 11.65
CA ASN A 25 9.41 12.90 10.80
C ASN A 25 9.91 11.46 10.56
N ASN A 26 9.75 10.54 11.52
CA ASN A 26 10.21 9.15 11.36
C ASN A 26 9.18 8.22 10.67
N ASN A 27 7.91 8.60 10.57
CA ASN A 27 6.90 7.78 9.89
C ASN A 27 7.05 7.70 8.36
N LYS A 28 8.04 8.37 7.75
CA LYS A 28 8.28 8.27 6.30
C LYS A 28 8.94 6.94 5.86
N LYS A 29 9.27 6.03 6.78
CA LYS A 29 10.08 4.83 6.47
C LYS A 29 9.57 3.51 7.04
N ILE A 30 8.28 3.38 7.34
CA ILE A 30 7.68 2.07 7.70
C ILE A 30 6.97 1.47 6.48
N TYR A 31 7.69 1.39 5.36
CA TYR A 31 7.30 0.54 4.22
C TYR A 31 8.42 -0.48 3.98
N ALA A 32 8.77 -1.22 5.03
CA ALA A 32 9.43 -2.50 4.84
C ALA A 32 8.31 -3.56 4.77
N PHE A 33 7.56 -3.57 3.67
CA PHE A 33 6.81 -4.77 3.35
C PHE A 33 7.85 -5.85 3.06
N PRO A 34 7.77 -7.03 3.70
CA PRO A 34 8.66 -8.13 3.37
C PRO A 34 8.59 -8.38 1.87
N ALA A 35 9.71 -8.78 1.28
CA ALA A 35 9.86 -9.14 -0.13
C ALA A 35 9.01 -10.37 -0.54
N ILE A 36 7.70 -10.34 -0.25
CA ILE A 36 6.72 -10.96 -1.14
C ILE A 36 7.00 -10.30 -2.49
N ASP A 37 7.30 -11.12 -3.48
CA ASP A 37 7.56 -10.64 -4.82
C ASP A 37 6.30 -9.90 -5.30
N LEU A 38 6.34 -8.56 -5.21
CA LEU A 38 5.24 -7.68 -5.57
C LEU A 38 4.83 -7.93 -7.03
N ASP A 39 5.78 -8.32 -7.87
CA ASP A 39 5.53 -8.67 -9.25
C ASP A 39 4.82 -10.03 -9.36
N ALA A 40 5.21 -11.03 -8.56
CA ALA A 40 4.47 -12.30 -8.49
C ALA A 40 3.04 -12.11 -7.95
N ARG A 41 2.86 -11.29 -6.90
CA ARG A 41 1.53 -11.01 -6.36
C ARG A 41 0.68 -10.22 -7.35
N ARG A 42 1.26 -9.30 -8.12
CA ARG A 42 0.56 -8.62 -9.22
C ARG A 42 0.06 -9.63 -10.25
N GLN A 43 0.92 -10.55 -10.68
CA GLN A 43 0.56 -11.60 -11.65
C GLN A 43 -0.55 -12.50 -11.13
N GLU A 44 -0.51 -12.88 -9.84
CA GLU A 44 -1.56 -13.68 -9.20
C GLU A 44 -2.91 -12.94 -9.24
N LEU A 45 -2.95 -11.66 -8.87
CA LEU A 45 -4.19 -10.88 -8.91
C LEU A 45 -4.70 -10.64 -10.35
N GLU A 46 -3.80 -10.49 -11.33
CA GLU A 46 -4.18 -10.43 -12.75
C GLU A 46 -4.82 -11.74 -13.21
N ALA A 47 -4.28 -12.88 -12.79
CA ALA A 47 -4.86 -14.20 -13.08
C ALA A 47 -6.22 -14.38 -12.38
N ASP A 48 -6.34 -13.96 -11.12
CA ASP A 48 -7.61 -13.99 -10.37
C ASP A 48 -8.69 -13.15 -11.07
N MET A 49 -8.34 -11.98 -11.62
CA MET A 49 -9.29 -11.17 -12.39
C MET A 49 -9.81 -11.89 -13.64
N ILE A 50 -8.96 -12.66 -14.32
CA ILE A 50 -9.35 -13.47 -15.49
C ILE A 50 -10.28 -14.61 -15.06
N ASP A 51 -9.97 -15.30 -13.96
CA ASP A 51 -10.85 -16.34 -13.41
C ASP A 51 -12.22 -15.77 -13.00
N LEU A 52 -12.24 -14.65 -12.27
CA LEU A 52 -13.48 -13.99 -11.85
C LEU A 52 -14.34 -13.56 -13.04
N ARG A 53 -13.72 -13.05 -14.11
CA ARG A 53 -14.43 -12.73 -15.36
C ARG A 53 -15.06 -13.98 -15.98
N THR A 54 -14.32 -15.07 -16.04
CA THR A 54 -14.79 -16.36 -16.57
C THR A 54 -15.95 -16.89 -15.74
N ARG A 55 -15.85 -16.79 -14.41
CA ARG A 55 -16.93 -17.17 -13.49
C ARG A 55 -18.17 -16.30 -13.66
N LEU A 56 -18.00 -15.00 -13.87
CA LEU A 56 -19.12 -14.09 -14.13
C LEU A 56 -19.85 -14.49 -15.42
N ASP A 57 -19.11 -14.75 -16.49
CA ASP A 57 -19.67 -15.19 -17.78
C ASP A 57 -20.41 -16.53 -17.61
N ASN A 58 -19.81 -17.51 -16.91
CA ASN A 58 -20.44 -18.80 -16.63
C ASN A 58 -21.74 -18.64 -15.85
N VAL A 59 -21.75 -17.82 -14.80
CA VAL A 59 -22.98 -17.55 -14.02
C VAL A 59 -24.03 -16.85 -14.88
N PHE A 60 -23.63 -15.89 -15.72
CA PHE A 60 -24.54 -15.17 -16.60
C PHE A 60 -25.24 -16.09 -17.61
N PHE A 61 -24.51 -17.04 -18.19
CA PHE A 61 -25.05 -17.98 -19.17
C PHE A 61 -25.69 -19.23 -18.56
N ASP A 62 -25.57 -19.44 -17.25
CA ASP A 62 -26.20 -20.56 -16.56
C ASP A 62 -27.73 -20.37 -16.47
N ARG A 63 -28.43 -21.09 -17.35
CA ARG A 63 -29.89 -21.13 -17.40
C ARG A 63 -30.50 -22.16 -16.44
N SER A 64 -29.68 -22.99 -15.80
CA SER A 64 -30.16 -23.99 -14.83
C SER A 64 -30.52 -23.38 -13.47
N ILE A 65 -29.99 -22.18 -13.18
CA ILE A 65 -30.31 -21.40 -11.98
C ILE A 65 -31.35 -20.32 -12.27
N ASP A 66 -32.17 -20.03 -11.26
CA ASP A 66 -33.18 -18.98 -11.35
C ASP A 66 -32.53 -17.58 -11.44
N SER A 67 -33.29 -16.61 -11.94
CA SER A 67 -32.78 -15.26 -12.20
C SER A 67 -32.34 -14.51 -10.96
N GLU A 68 -32.99 -14.74 -9.81
CA GLU A 68 -32.64 -14.06 -8.57
C GLU A 68 -31.33 -14.61 -8.02
N THR A 69 -31.19 -15.93 -7.96
CA THR A 69 -29.93 -16.57 -7.54
C THR A 69 -28.79 -16.22 -8.48
N ARG A 70 -29.02 -16.18 -9.79
CA ARG A 70 -28.03 -15.76 -10.78
C ARG A 70 -27.55 -14.33 -10.51
N MET A 71 -28.47 -13.39 -10.33
CA MET A 71 -28.14 -11.99 -10.02
C MET A 71 -27.32 -11.87 -8.74
N ARG A 72 -27.73 -12.54 -7.65
CA ARG A 72 -26.98 -12.51 -6.38
C ARG A 72 -25.55 -13.02 -6.54
N ARG A 73 -25.35 -14.10 -7.31
CA ARG A 73 -24.02 -14.63 -7.60
C ARG A 73 -23.18 -13.67 -8.45
N MET A 74 -23.78 -13.02 -9.45
CA MET A 74 -23.09 -12.02 -10.26
C MET A 74 -22.61 -10.84 -9.41
N VAL A 75 -23.47 -10.30 -8.53
CA VAL A 75 -23.11 -9.19 -7.63
C VAL A 75 -21.99 -9.60 -6.66
N ALA A 76 -22.02 -10.83 -6.14
CA ALA A 76 -20.94 -11.33 -5.29
C ALA A 76 -19.59 -11.40 -6.04
N ILE A 77 -19.60 -11.88 -7.29
CA ILE A 77 -18.40 -11.92 -8.13
C ILE A 77 -17.90 -10.51 -8.45
N GLU A 78 -18.80 -9.59 -8.79
CA GLU A 78 -18.47 -8.18 -9.06
C GLU A 78 -17.82 -7.51 -7.85
N ASN A 79 -18.33 -7.74 -6.63
CA ASN A 79 -17.72 -7.22 -5.41
C ASN A 79 -16.29 -7.75 -5.24
N THR A 80 -16.07 -9.05 -5.46
CA THR A 80 -14.71 -9.62 -5.42
C THR A 80 -13.82 -9.03 -6.52
N MET A 81 -14.33 -8.81 -7.73
CA MET A 81 -13.57 -8.14 -8.80
C MET A 81 -13.15 -6.73 -8.41
N ASN A 82 -14.04 -5.96 -7.77
CA ASN A 82 -13.71 -4.61 -7.29
C ASN A 82 -12.61 -4.65 -6.22
N GLU A 83 -12.70 -5.57 -5.26
CA GLU A 83 -11.67 -5.76 -4.23
C GLU A 83 -10.31 -6.16 -4.85
N THR A 84 -10.30 -7.11 -5.79
CA THR A 84 -9.09 -7.53 -6.50
C THR A 84 -8.48 -6.38 -7.31
N GLN A 85 -9.32 -5.56 -7.95
CA GLN A 85 -8.90 -4.38 -8.70
C GLN A 85 -8.26 -3.31 -7.78
N ASP A 86 -8.84 -3.07 -6.61
CA ASP A 86 -8.26 -2.15 -5.60
C ASP A 86 -6.91 -2.65 -5.08
N GLN A 87 -6.77 -3.98 -4.88
CA GLN A 87 -5.49 -4.58 -4.51
C GLN A 87 -4.45 -4.42 -5.62
N LEU A 88 -4.82 -4.62 -6.89
CA LEU A 88 -3.94 -4.37 -8.03
C LEU A 88 -3.45 -2.92 -8.08
N PHE A 89 -4.34 -1.95 -7.85
CA PHE A 89 -3.95 -0.53 -7.80
C PHE A 89 -2.94 -0.25 -6.66
N SER A 90 -3.17 -0.84 -5.49
CA SER A 90 -2.26 -0.70 -4.35
C SER A 90 -0.88 -1.28 -4.65
N ILE A 91 -0.81 -2.49 -5.20
CA ILE A 91 0.46 -3.14 -5.54
C ILE A 91 1.22 -2.37 -6.62
N ASN A 92 0.52 -1.92 -7.67
CA ASN A 92 1.14 -1.11 -8.72
C ASN A 92 1.73 0.18 -8.17
N ARG A 93 1.05 0.84 -7.23
CA ARG A 93 1.60 2.02 -6.53
C ARG A 93 2.86 1.67 -5.75
N GLN A 94 2.86 0.57 -5.01
CA GLN A 94 4.02 0.13 -4.23
C GLN A 94 5.22 -0.19 -5.14
N ILE A 95 5.00 -0.84 -6.28
CA ILE A 95 6.04 -1.11 -7.28
C ILE A 95 6.65 0.21 -7.79
N ILE A 96 5.82 1.18 -8.17
CA ILE A 96 6.28 2.49 -8.64
C ILE A 96 7.12 3.21 -7.57
N GLU A 97 6.68 3.20 -6.32
CA GLU A 97 7.40 3.83 -5.21
C GLU A 97 8.74 3.13 -4.94
N ARG A 98 8.78 1.80 -4.95
CA ARG A 98 10.01 0.99 -4.86
C ARG A 98 10.99 1.37 -5.95
N ASP A 99 10.53 1.42 -7.20
CA ASP A 99 11.39 1.68 -8.35
C ASP A 99 11.94 3.11 -8.32
N ARG A 100 11.12 4.09 -7.92
CA ARG A 100 11.55 5.48 -7.70
C ARG A 100 12.62 5.57 -6.62
N PHE A 101 12.41 4.93 -5.48
CA PHE A 101 13.39 4.91 -4.38
C PHE A 101 14.72 4.28 -4.81
N ASN A 102 14.66 3.17 -5.56
CA ASN A 102 15.85 2.51 -6.09
C ASN A 102 16.61 3.41 -7.08
N GLN A 103 15.91 4.14 -7.96
CA GLN A 103 16.53 5.11 -8.86
C GLN A 103 17.19 6.28 -8.11
N GLU A 104 16.52 6.83 -7.08
CA GLU A 104 17.10 7.90 -6.25
C GLU A 104 18.39 7.44 -5.55
N ASN A 105 18.41 6.21 -5.02
CA ASN A 105 19.60 5.65 -4.38
C ASN A 105 20.76 5.44 -5.37
N LEU A 106 20.48 4.98 -6.60
CA LEU A 106 21.49 4.84 -7.65
C LEU A 106 22.08 6.20 -8.05
N ASN A 107 21.24 7.22 -8.23
CA ASN A 107 21.67 8.57 -8.57
C ASN A 107 22.54 9.20 -7.48
N ASN A 108 22.15 9.06 -6.20
CA ASN A 108 22.93 9.56 -5.06
C ASN A 108 24.29 8.84 -4.95
N SER A 109 24.33 7.52 -5.19
CA SER A 109 25.58 6.75 -5.20
C SER A 109 26.51 7.20 -6.32
N ASN A 110 25.98 7.48 -7.51
CA ASN A 110 26.76 7.98 -8.64
C ASN A 110 27.28 9.41 -8.44
N GLN A 111 26.51 10.30 -7.80
CA GLN A 111 26.98 11.65 -7.44
C GLN A 111 28.15 11.62 -6.45
N ASN A 112 28.09 10.77 -5.41
CA ASN A 112 29.18 10.60 -4.45
C ASN A 112 30.47 10.03 -5.06
N ASN A 113 30.35 9.20 -6.10
CA ASN A 113 31.52 8.69 -6.81
C ASN A 113 32.16 9.75 -7.72
N ASN A 114 31.38 10.67 -8.28
CA ASN A 114 31.90 11.77 -9.09
C ASN A 114 32.54 12.89 -8.25
N SER A 115 32.04 13.16 -7.04
CA SER A 115 32.65 14.14 -6.13
C SER A 115 33.97 13.65 -5.50
N ARG A 116 34.17 12.33 -5.38
CA ARG A 116 35.47 11.75 -4.94
C ARG A 116 36.54 11.68 -6.03
N ARG A 117 36.17 11.84 -7.31
CA ARG A 117 37.08 11.76 -8.46
C ARG A 117 37.55 13.12 -8.99
N ARG A 118 37.01 14.23 -8.49
CA ARG A 118 37.47 15.61 -8.77
C ARG A 118 38.31 16.11 -7.61
#